data_AF-A0A374VYZ6-F1
#
_entry.id   AF-A0A374VYZ6-F1
#
_cell.length_a   1.000
_cell.length_b   1.000
_cell.length_c   1.000
_cell.angle_alpha   90.00
_cell.angle_beta   90.00
_cell.angle_gamma   90.00
#
_symmetry.space_group_name_H-M   'P 1'
#
loop_
_entity.id
_entity.type
_entity.pdbx_description
1 polymer ?
#
loop_
_entity_poly.entity_id
_entity_poly.type
_entity_poly.pdbx_seq_one_letter_code
_entity_poly.pdbx_strand_id
1 'polypeptide(L)'
;MQHFPFWLALAAGLGTACLLGGVSAAAEDFPAVPVATATTQGTWETRGDGSRCYYDADGTPVTGEVTIDGTAYLFDYTGTQKTGWRTVDGERRYYDPETGELVLGWVESGGYRYYTDNSGLKETGEQEIDGHRYSFSETYGMQDTGIHAFSDGSLSYYNVEGEIQTGWQTDGSSSYYFSKDTETALLGLQEIDGALYYFGEDGKLVCSRTVTLDGVVYRADASGRLTTELTPITGTAQATAAQMTAYLRTVNPNVAQSVLDMIPCYLSEGAAEGIRGDIAFAQSCLETGNFTFRGSAVTLEQNNFCGMGVTSNGIKGNSFATPQLGIRAQIQHLKAYASTAALQQACVDDRFRYVQRGCAPYVEWLGIPENPHGRGWAGGAGYGAKILRILTAILQM
;
A
#
# COMPACT_ATOMS: atom_id res chain seq x y z
N MET A 1 -12.93 41.49 -17.84
CA MET A 1 -13.10 40.05 -18.11
C MET A 1 -12.41 39.32 -16.98
N GLN A 2 -13.20 38.77 -16.07
CA GLN A 2 -12.74 38.19 -14.81
C GLN A 2 -12.28 36.75 -15.02
N HIS A 3 -11.20 36.39 -14.32
CA HIS A 3 -10.72 35.02 -14.17
C HIS A 3 -11.53 34.30 -13.07
N PHE A 4 -11.95 33.06 -13.35
CA PHE A 4 -12.41 32.08 -12.37
C PHE A 4 -11.58 30.79 -12.57
N PRO A 5 -11.06 30.16 -11.50
CA PRO A 5 -10.48 28.83 -11.61
C PRO A 5 -11.56 27.74 -11.43
N PHE A 6 -11.45 26.72 -12.27
CA PHE A 6 -12.22 25.47 -12.25
C PHE A 6 -11.82 24.62 -11.03
N TRP A 7 -12.80 24.21 -10.23
CA TRP A 7 -12.71 23.02 -9.37
C TRP A 7 -13.37 21.85 -10.10
N LEU A 8 -12.64 20.75 -10.24
CA LEU A 8 -13.14 19.51 -10.82
C LEU A 8 -13.77 18.68 -9.70
N ALA A 9 -15.09 18.46 -9.81
CA ALA A 9 -15.86 17.58 -8.96
C ALA A 9 -15.52 16.11 -9.26
N LEU A 10 -15.39 15.27 -8.22
CA LEU A 10 -15.48 13.83 -8.36
C LEU A 10 -16.73 13.29 -7.65
N ALA A 11 -17.57 12.70 -8.50
CA ALA A 11 -18.75 11.86 -8.34
C ALA A 11 -19.12 11.33 -6.93
N ALA A 12 -20.34 11.67 -6.54
CA ALA A 12 -21.18 10.94 -5.61
C ALA A 12 -21.56 9.55 -6.16
N GLY A 13 -21.56 8.55 -5.28
CA GLY A 13 -22.04 7.19 -5.54
C GLY A 13 -22.91 6.68 -4.40
N LEU A 14 -24.21 6.99 -4.48
CA LEU A 14 -25.35 6.24 -3.94
C LEU A 14 -25.24 5.68 -2.50
N GLY A 15 -25.28 6.58 -1.51
CA GLY A 15 -25.82 6.26 -0.20
C GLY A 15 -27.33 6.06 -0.30
N THR A 16 -27.81 4.86 -0.01
CA THR A 16 -29.24 4.56 0.08
C THR A 16 -29.84 5.41 1.19
N ALA A 17 -30.62 6.43 0.84
CA ALA A 17 -31.36 7.22 1.80
C ALA A 17 -32.44 6.35 2.45
N CYS A 18 -32.13 5.77 3.61
CA CYS A 18 -33.17 5.38 4.55
C CYS A 18 -33.76 6.65 5.15
N LEU A 19 -34.96 7.00 4.71
CA LEU A 19 -35.84 7.95 5.37
C LEU A 19 -36.18 7.41 6.77
N LEU A 20 -35.36 7.74 7.77
CA LEU A 20 -35.75 7.61 9.16
C LEU A 20 -36.50 8.88 9.55
N GLY A 21 -37.82 8.75 9.63
CA GLY A 21 -38.64 9.69 10.40
C GLY A 21 -38.20 9.62 11.85
N GLY A 22 -37.53 10.66 12.32
CA GLY A 22 -37.08 10.81 13.69
C GLY A 22 -37.73 12.03 14.31
N VAL A 23 -38.59 11.80 15.30
CA VAL A 23 -39.16 12.82 16.18
C VAL A 23 -38.00 13.53 16.88
N SER A 24 -37.82 14.82 16.61
CA SER A 24 -36.88 15.66 17.37
C SER A 24 -37.45 15.86 18.77
N ALA A 25 -36.98 15.07 19.73
CA ALA A 25 -37.03 15.47 21.12
C ALA A 25 -36.01 16.61 21.27
N ALA A 26 -36.48 17.82 21.59
CA ALA A 26 -35.60 18.95 21.86
C ALA A 26 -34.56 18.51 22.91
N ALA A 27 -33.27 18.69 22.60
CA ALA A 27 -32.21 18.47 23.56
C ALA A 27 -32.39 19.50 24.69
N GLU A 28 -32.77 19.04 25.88
CA GLU A 28 -32.72 19.86 27.08
C GLU A 28 -31.23 20.15 27.39
N ASP A 29 -30.88 21.43 27.43
CA ASP A 29 -29.56 21.91 27.82
C ASP A 29 -29.54 22.08 29.34
N PHE A 30 -28.69 21.30 30.01
CA PHE A 30 -28.59 21.32 31.47
C PHE A 30 -27.43 22.24 31.88
N PRO A 31 -27.65 23.21 32.78
CA PRO A 31 -26.58 24.08 33.25
C PRO A 31 -25.52 23.26 33.99
N ALA A 32 -24.24 23.59 33.79
CA ALA A 32 -23.19 23.20 34.71
C ALA A 32 -23.48 23.84 36.08
N VAL A 33 -24.13 23.11 36.96
CA VAL A 33 -23.97 23.38 38.39
C VAL A 33 -22.54 22.93 38.72
N PRO A 34 -21.70 23.74 39.40
CA PRO A 34 -20.37 23.29 39.78
C PRO A 34 -20.49 21.94 40.48
N VAL A 35 -19.54 21.03 40.23
CA VAL A 35 -19.43 19.73 40.89
C VAL A 35 -19.50 19.93 42.39
N ALA A 36 -20.72 19.92 42.93
CA ALA A 36 -20.95 19.69 44.33
C ALA A 36 -20.71 18.20 44.46
N THR A 37 -19.49 17.85 44.87
CA THR A 37 -19.29 16.54 45.47
C THR A 37 -20.31 16.47 46.59
N ALA A 38 -21.31 15.59 46.46
CA ALA A 38 -22.15 15.23 47.58
C ALA A 38 -21.24 14.50 48.56
N THR A 39 -20.54 15.25 49.41
CA THR A 39 -19.69 14.71 50.49
C THR A 39 -20.51 14.14 51.65
N THR A 40 -21.84 14.05 51.50
CA THR A 40 -22.76 13.62 52.55
C THR A 40 -23.71 12.55 52.02
N GLN A 41 -23.84 11.46 52.80
CA GLN A 41 -24.76 10.35 52.55
C GLN A 41 -26.17 10.87 52.24
N GLY A 42 -26.74 10.38 51.14
CA GLY A 42 -28.11 10.62 50.72
C GLY A 42 -28.84 9.33 50.41
N THR A 43 -30.07 9.42 49.90
CA THR A 43 -30.92 8.26 49.63
C THR A 43 -31.54 8.32 48.25
N TRP A 44 -31.50 7.18 47.56
CA TRP A 44 -32.27 6.96 46.34
C TRP A 44 -33.74 6.71 46.67
N GLU A 45 -34.64 7.38 45.97
CA GLU A 45 -36.08 7.15 46.06
C GLU A 45 -36.70 7.03 44.66
N THR A 46 -37.75 6.20 44.58
CA THR A 46 -38.63 6.13 43.41
C THR A 46 -39.95 6.79 43.75
N ARG A 47 -40.28 7.87 43.03
CA ARG A 47 -41.54 8.59 43.19
C ARG A 47 -42.71 7.76 42.63
N GLY A 48 -43.94 8.16 42.98
CA GLY A 48 -45.17 7.43 42.58
C GLY A 48 -45.43 7.37 41.07
N ASP A 49 -44.73 8.18 40.28
CA ASP A 49 -44.72 8.17 38.81
C ASP A 49 -43.64 7.26 38.21
N GLY A 50 -42.82 6.60 39.04
CA GLY A 50 -41.71 5.75 38.62
C GLY A 50 -40.38 6.50 38.44
N SER A 51 -40.37 7.82 38.58
CA SER A 51 -39.16 8.65 38.45
C SER A 51 -38.18 8.37 39.60
N ARG A 52 -36.90 8.17 39.28
CA ARG A 52 -35.83 8.02 40.28
C ARG A 52 -35.27 9.39 40.66
N CYS A 53 -35.04 9.59 41.96
CA CYS A 53 -34.47 10.81 42.52
C CYS A 53 -33.41 10.44 43.57
N TYR A 54 -32.47 11.34 43.81
CA TYR A 54 -31.54 11.24 44.93
C TYR A 54 -31.72 12.46 45.85
N TYR A 55 -31.87 12.21 47.14
CA TYR A 55 -32.05 13.24 48.15
C TYR A 55 -30.78 13.35 48.98
N ASP A 56 -30.30 14.57 49.22
CA ASP A 56 -29.18 14.82 50.11
C ASP A 56 -29.55 14.57 51.59
N ALA A 57 -28.58 14.74 52.49
CA ALA A 57 -28.76 14.52 53.93
C ALA A 57 -29.85 15.41 54.57
N ASP A 58 -30.19 16.55 53.95
CA ASP A 58 -31.21 17.48 54.41
C ASP A 58 -32.61 17.15 53.82
N GLY A 59 -32.70 16.09 53.00
CA GLY A 59 -33.93 15.69 52.32
C GLY A 59 -34.26 16.57 51.11
N THR A 60 -33.28 17.28 50.56
CA THR A 60 -33.45 18.10 49.35
C THR A 60 -33.09 17.28 48.11
N PRO A 61 -33.92 17.28 47.04
CA PRO A 61 -33.60 16.55 45.82
C PRO A 61 -32.41 17.21 45.11
N VAL A 62 -31.41 16.41 44.74
CA VAL A 62 -30.25 16.90 43.98
C VAL A 62 -30.65 17.22 42.54
N THR A 63 -30.00 18.21 41.94
CA THR A 63 -30.25 18.68 40.57
C THR A 63 -28.93 18.87 39.82
N GLY A 64 -28.94 18.77 38.50
CA GLY A 64 -27.74 18.86 37.67
C GLY A 64 -26.96 17.55 37.67
N GLU A 65 -25.71 17.60 37.21
CA GLU A 65 -24.83 16.44 37.21
C GLU A 65 -24.15 16.29 38.59
N VAL A 66 -24.30 15.12 39.20
CA VAL A 66 -23.80 14.82 40.55
C VAL A 66 -23.11 13.47 40.58
N THR A 67 -21.96 13.39 41.25
CA THR A 67 -21.26 12.13 41.52
C THR A 67 -21.74 11.52 42.83
N ILE A 68 -22.31 10.33 42.77
CA ILE A 68 -22.81 9.55 43.91
C ILE A 68 -22.02 8.25 43.95
N ASP A 69 -21.33 7.99 45.06
CA ASP A 69 -20.48 6.80 45.27
C ASP A 69 -19.44 6.54 44.15
N GLY A 70 -18.94 7.62 43.54
CA GLY A 70 -17.93 7.57 42.48
C GLY A 70 -18.51 7.51 41.05
N THR A 71 -19.83 7.42 40.90
CA THR A 71 -20.50 7.40 39.59
C THR A 71 -21.29 8.68 39.35
N ALA A 72 -21.16 9.27 38.15
CA ALA A 72 -21.90 10.47 37.79
C ALA A 72 -23.32 10.14 37.29
N TYR A 73 -24.28 10.96 37.69
CA TYR A 73 -25.70 10.88 37.33
C TYR A 73 -26.21 12.29 36.99
N LEU A 74 -27.20 12.40 36.10
CA LEU A 74 -27.83 13.67 35.76
C LEU A 74 -29.26 13.75 36.28
N PHE A 75 -29.61 14.86 36.92
CA PHE A 75 -30.96 15.14 37.41
C PHE A 75 -31.47 16.47 36.85
N ASP A 76 -32.75 16.55 36.51
CA ASP A 76 -33.36 17.83 36.12
C ASP A 76 -33.62 18.77 37.30
N TYR A 77 -34.17 19.94 37.01
CA TYR A 77 -34.51 20.95 38.01
C TYR A 77 -35.58 20.51 39.03
N THR A 78 -36.27 19.39 38.78
CA THR A 78 -37.22 18.75 39.72
C THR A 78 -36.59 17.62 40.54
N GLY A 79 -35.31 17.33 40.27
CA GLY A 79 -34.55 16.22 40.84
C GLY A 79 -34.82 14.87 40.21
N THR A 80 -35.45 14.83 39.03
CA THR A 80 -35.74 13.58 38.32
C THR A 80 -34.51 13.14 37.52
N GLN A 81 -34.08 11.90 37.70
CA GLN A 81 -32.95 11.30 36.99
C GLN A 81 -33.20 11.30 35.48
N LYS A 82 -32.17 11.66 34.71
CA LYS A 82 -32.16 11.65 33.25
C LYS A 82 -31.19 10.59 32.74
N THR A 83 -31.61 9.94 31.66
CA THR A 83 -30.84 8.91 30.96
C THR A 83 -30.71 9.23 29.47
N GLY A 84 -29.91 8.45 28.73
CA GLY A 84 -29.60 8.62 27.32
C GLY A 84 -28.68 9.81 27.03
N TRP A 85 -28.68 10.24 25.76
CA TRP A 85 -27.91 11.41 25.32
C TRP A 85 -28.44 12.72 25.92
N ARG A 86 -27.55 13.48 26.56
CA ARG A 86 -27.87 14.77 27.18
C ARG A 86 -26.79 15.80 26.89
N THR A 87 -27.19 17.06 26.84
CA THR A 87 -26.27 18.19 26.72
C THR A 87 -26.06 18.78 28.10
N VAL A 88 -24.82 18.82 28.55
CA VAL A 88 -24.41 19.41 29.83
C VAL A 88 -23.32 20.43 29.50
N ASP A 89 -23.61 21.71 29.73
CA ASP A 89 -22.70 22.82 29.40
C ASP A 89 -22.28 22.86 27.91
N GLY A 90 -23.24 22.63 27.01
CA GLY A 90 -22.97 22.57 25.57
C GLY A 90 -22.31 21.27 25.10
N GLU A 91 -21.88 20.40 26.01
CA GLU A 91 -21.20 19.15 25.69
C GLU A 91 -22.13 17.93 25.75
N ARG A 92 -21.96 16.97 24.84
CA ARG A 92 -22.81 15.78 24.78
C ARG A 92 -22.24 14.62 25.58
N ARG A 93 -23.05 14.10 26.50
CA ARG A 93 -22.76 12.95 27.36
C ARG A 93 -23.85 11.89 27.24
N TYR A 94 -23.51 10.64 27.56
CA TYR A 94 -24.46 9.53 27.54
C TYR A 94 -24.61 8.92 28.93
N TYR A 95 -25.84 8.88 29.42
CA TYR A 95 -26.19 8.21 30.67
C TYR A 95 -26.93 6.91 30.34
N ASP A 96 -26.55 5.81 30.97
CA ASP A 96 -27.10 4.49 30.70
C ASP A 96 -28.64 4.47 30.89
N PRO A 97 -29.42 3.96 29.92
CA PRO A 97 -30.88 3.95 30.01
C PRO A 97 -31.46 3.16 31.19
N GLU A 98 -30.75 2.16 31.71
CA GLU A 98 -31.24 1.27 32.78
C GLU A 98 -30.86 1.79 34.17
N THR A 99 -29.62 2.22 34.33
CA THR A 99 -29.01 2.59 35.61
C THR A 99 -28.95 4.12 35.81
N GLY A 100 -28.83 4.87 34.71
CA GLY A 100 -28.61 6.31 34.65
C GLY A 100 -27.18 6.75 34.94
N GLU A 101 -26.24 5.81 35.01
CA GLU A 101 -24.82 6.08 35.19
C GLU A 101 -24.22 6.73 33.93
N LEU A 102 -23.35 7.72 34.09
CA LEU A 102 -22.54 8.25 32.98
C LEU A 102 -21.68 7.13 32.40
N VAL A 103 -21.84 6.86 31.11
CA VAL A 103 -21.04 5.85 30.40
C VAL A 103 -19.74 6.49 29.92
N LEU A 104 -18.63 5.77 30.13
CA LEU A 104 -17.32 6.07 29.57
C LEU A 104 -16.97 4.95 28.57
N GLY A 105 -16.34 5.31 27.45
CA GLY A 105 -16.00 4.39 26.37
C GLY A 105 -17.15 4.16 25.38
N TRP A 106 -17.30 2.92 24.92
CA TRP A 106 -18.24 2.55 23.85
C TRP A 106 -19.71 2.67 24.26
N VAL A 107 -20.50 3.32 23.41
CA VAL A 107 -21.95 3.51 23.58
C VAL A 107 -22.68 3.01 22.34
N GLU A 108 -23.70 2.19 22.53
CA GLU A 108 -24.66 1.80 21.49
C GLU A 108 -25.99 2.50 21.70
N SER A 109 -26.44 3.26 20.71
CA SER A 109 -27.70 4.00 20.80
C SER A 109 -28.33 4.20 19.44
N GLY A 110 -29.59 3.77 19.29
CA GLY A 110 -30.34 3.99 18.04
C GLY A 110 -29.77 3.27 16.82
N GLY A 111 -29.06 2.16 17.02
CA GLY A 111 -28.43 1.39 15.94
C GLY A 111 -27.05 1.91 15.51
N TYR A 112 -26.48 2.85 16.26
CA TYR A 112 -25.16 3.42 15.99
C TYR A 112 -24.25 3.27 17.20
N ARG A 113 -22.95 3.18 16.92
CA ARG A 113 -21.89 3.19 17.93
C ARG A 113 -21.30 4.58 18.07
N TYR A 114 -20.95 4.94 19.29
CA TYR A 114 -20.29 6.18 19.67
C TYR A 114 -19.19 5.85 20.67
N TYR A 115 -18.28 6.79 20.88
CA TYR A 115 -17.30 6.69 21.95
C TYR A 115 -17.38 7.94 22.83
N THR A 116 -17.28 7.73 24.14
CA THR A 116 -17.18 8.78 25.15
C THR A 116 -15.80 8.69 25.81
N ASP A 117 -15.11 9.81 25.91
CA ASP A 117 -13.77 9.87 26.49
C ASP A 117 -13.81 9.64 28.02
N ASN A 118 -12.65 9.69 28.67
CA ASN A 118 -12.55 9.55 30.13
C ASN A 118 -13.21 10.70 30.91
N SER A 119 -13.57 11.79 30.22
CA SER A 119 -14.32 12.93 30.76
C SER A 119 -15.83 12.80 30.52
N GLY A 120 -16.27 11.73 29.85
CA GLY A 120 -17.66 11.47 29.46
C GLY A 120 -18.13 12.23 28.23
N LEU A 121 -17.21 12.90 27.51
CA LEU A 121 -17.50 13.69 26.33
C LEU A 121 -17.54 12.80 25.09
N LYS A 122 -18.54 13.00 24.26
CA LYS A 122 -18.69 12.28 22.99
C LYS A 122 -17.61 12.67 21.99
N GLU A 123 -16.87 11.68 21.49
CA GLU A 123 -15.86 11.86 20.45
C GLU A 123 -16.46 12.07 19.05
N THR A 124 -15.71 12.81 18.22
CA THR A 124 -15.97 13.02 16.79
C THR A 124 -14.67 12.96 15.99
N GLY A 125 -14.74 12.79 14.67
CA GLY A 125 -13.58 12.76 13.79
C GLY A 125 -12.73 11.49 13.93
N GLU A 126 -11.47 11.58 13.48
CA GLU A 126 -10.48 10.50 13.57
C GLU A 126 -9.97 10.35 15.01
N GLN A 127 -9.99 9.14 15.55
CA GLN A 127 -9.60 8.83 16.93
C GLN A 127 -8.72 7.58 16.98
N GLU A 128 -7.86 7.49 18.00
CA GLU A 128 -7.11 6.28 18.33
C GLU A 128 -7.56 5.77 19.69
N ILE A 129 -8.16 4.58 19.72
CA ILE A 129 -8.77 3.95 20.89
C ILE A 129 -8.19 2.54 21.02
N ASP A 130 -7.57 2.25 22.15
CA ASP A 130 -6.93 0.96 22.43
C ASP A 130 -5.92 0.49 21.36
N GLY A 131 -5.24 1.44 20.72
CA GLY A 131 -4.25 1.17 19.66
C GLY A 131 -4.86 0.95 18.27
N HIS A 132 -6.18 1.05 18.14
CA HIS A 132 -6.89 0.99 16.87
C HIS A 132 -7.39 2.36 16.46
N ARG A 133 -7.36 2.64 15.16
CA ARG A 133 -7.95 3.88 14.63
C ARG A 133 -9.45 3.69 14.46
N TYR A 134 -10.21 4.76 14.61
CA TYR A 134 -11.63 4.85 14.34
C TYR A 134 -11.94 6.20 13.72
N SER A 135 -13.06 6.30 13.01
CA SER A 135 -13.63 7.59 12.59
C SER A 135 -15.06 7.68 13.06
N PHE A 136 -15.44 8.86 13.51
CA PHE A 136 -16.79 9.20 13.93
C PHE A 136 -17.27 10.42 13.16
N SER A 137 -18.52 10.42 12.72
CA SER A 137 -19.12 11.56 12.04
C SER A 137 -18.94 12.86 12.83
N GLU A 138 -18.37 13.88 12.17
CA GLU A 138 -18.04 15.18 12.79
C GLU A 138 -19.23 15.85 13.50
N THR A 139 -20.43 15.67 12.96
CA THR A 139 -21.63 16.32 13.50
C THR A 139 -22.26 15.55 14.66
N TYR A 140 -22.33 14.22 14.54
CA TYR A 140 -23.16 13.40 15.41
C TYR A 140 -22.37 12.45 16.31
N GLY A 141 -21.10 12.17 16.01
CA GLY A 141 -20.24 11.24 16.76
C GLY A 141 -20.56 9.78 16.50
N MET A 142 -21.38 9.48 15.50
CA MET A 142 -21.68 8.12 15.07
C MET A 142 -20.46 7.53 14.37
N GLN A 143 -20.03 6.34 14.78
CA GLN A 143 -18.90 5.63 14.18
C GLN A 143 -19.16 5.38 12.68
N ASP A 144 -18.16 5.68 11.85
CA ASP A 144 -18.17 5.33 10.44
C ASP A 144 -17.97 3.81 10.27
N THR A 145 -18.72 3.22 9.33
CA THR A 145 -18.60 1.81 8.92
C THR A 145 -18.27 1.71 7.44
N GLY A 146 -17.74 0.56 7.00
CA GLY A 146 -17.24 0.37 5.64
C GLY A 146 -15.80 0.88 5.48
N ILE A 147 -15.43 1.26 4.26
CA ILE A 147 -14.09 1.80 3.98
C ILE A 147 -14.02 3.24 4.48
N HIS A 148 -13.05 3.51 5.34
CA HIS A 148 -12.69 4.86 5.77
C HIS A 148 -11.30 5.23 5.25
N ALA A 149 -11.18 6.43 4.68
CA ALA A 149 -9.92 7.00 4.25
C ALA A 149 -9.47 8.06 5.26
N PHE A 150 -8.33 7.81 5.89
CA PHE A 150 -7.76 8.71 6.87
C PHE A 150 -6.99 9.87 6.22
N SER A 151 -6.74 10.90 7.01
CA SER A 151 -5.98 12.10 6.66
C SER A 151 -4.57 11.85 6.09
N ASP A 152 -3.94 10.74 6.46
CA ASP A 152 -2.64 10.29 5.94
C ASP A 152 -2.74 9.52 4.60
N GLY A 153 -3.96 9.31 4.09
CA GLY A 153 -4.26 8.56 2.88
C GLY A 153 -4.39 7.05 3.08
N SER A 154 -4.17 6.54 4.29
CA SER A 154 -4.40 5.13 4.59
C SER A 154 -5.89 4.79 4.62
N LEU A 155 -6.22 3.54 4.28
CA LEU A 155 -7.59 3.05 4.29
C LEU A 155 -7.74 1.97 5.36
N SER A 156 -8.81 1.98 6.16
CA SER A 156 -9.24 0.85 7.00
C SER A 156 -10.68 0.46 6.68
N TYR A 157 -11.09 -0.73 7.10
CA TYR A 157 -12.46 -1.20 6.91
C TYR A 157 -13.07 -1.63 8.24
N TYR A 158 -14.27 -1.15 8.51
CA TYR A 158 -15.07 -1.56 9.67
C TYR A 158 -16.33 -2.27 9.17
N ASN A 159 -16.68 -3.40 9.79
CA ASN A 159 -17.95 -4.06 9.49
C ASN A 159 -19.15 -3.21 9.99
N VAL A 160 -20.37 -3.69 9.75
CA VAL A 160 -21.60 -2.97 10.15
C VAL A 160 -21.76 -2.90 11.68
N GLU A 161 -21.11 -3.81 12.40
CA GLU A 161 -20.99 -3.79 13.86
C GLU A 161 -19.90 -2.81 14.36
N GLY A 162 -19.15 -2.15 13.47
CA GLY A 162 -18.09 -1.20 13.82
C GLY A 162 -16.77 -1.84 14.26
N GLU A 163 -16.56 -3.12 13.97
CA GLU A 163 -15.32 -3.84 14.25
C GLU A 163 -14.37 -3.70 13.06
N ILE A 164 -13.12 -3.33 13.33
CA ILE A 164 -12.07 -3.25 12.30
C ILE A 164 -11.80 -4.64 11.71
N GLN A 165 -11.69 -4.74 10.39
CA GLN A 165 -11.47 -6.00 9.69
C GLN A 165 -10.12 -6.01 8.98
N THR A 166 -9.57 -7.22 8.85
CA THR A 166 -8.36 -7.50 8.08
C THR A 166 -8.64 -8.55 7.00
N GLY A 167 -7.68 -8.79 6.11
CA GLY A 167 -7.81 -9.73 5.00
C GLY A 167 -8.68 -9.21 3.86
N TRP A 168 -9.25 -10.14 3.07
CA TRP A 168 -10.08 -9.83 1.91
C TRP A 168 -11.41 -9.19 2.31
N GLN A 169 -11.67 -7.98 1.83
CA GLN A 169 -12.94 -7.29 2.01
C GLN A 169 -13.47 -6.79 0.67
N THR A 170 -14.79 -6.70 0.56
CA THR A 170 -15.47 -6.21 -0.65
C THR A 170 -16.40 -5.07 -0.26
N ASP A 171 -16.24 -3.94 -0.94
CA ASP A 171 -17.10 -2.77 -0.80
C ASP A 171 -17.65 -2.40 -2.19
N GLY A 172 -18.97 -2.51 -2.34
CA GLY A 172 -19.63 -2.44 -3.64
C GLY A 172 -19.10 -3.49 -4.63
N SER A 173 -18.52 -3.02 -5.74
CA SER A 173 -17.92 -3.88 -6.79
C SER A 173 -16.40 -4.00 -6.68
N SER A 174 -15.80 -3.39 -5.66
CA SER A 174 -14.35 -3.32 -5.49
C SER A 174 -13.90 -4.24 -4.36
N SER A 175 -12.79 -4.94 -4.58
CA SER A 175 -12.19 -5.79 -3.55
C SER A 175 -10.89 -5.16 -3.06
N TYR A 176 -10.58 -5.39 -1.79
CA TYR A 176 -9.45 -4.83 -1.06
C TYR A 176 -8.82 -5.94 -0.23
N TYR A 177 -7.57 -5.75 0.18
CA TYR A 177 -6.94 -6.61 1.18
C TYR A 177 -6.35 -5.76 2.28
N PHE A 178 -6.78 -5.98 3.52
CA PHE A 178 -6.33 -5.23 4.69
C PHE A 178 -5.27 -6.05 5.45
N SER A 179 -4.14 -5.42 5.75
CA SER A 179 -3.03 -6.04 6.48
C SER A 179 -3.47 -6.48 7.88
N LYS A 180 -2.99 -7.65 8.33
CA LYS A 180 -3.20 -8.10 9.71
C LYS A 180 -2.33 -7.34 10.72
N ASP A 181 -1.22 -6.78 10.25
CA ASP A 181 -0.24 -6.12 11.12
C ASP A 181 -0.53 -4.63 11.28
N THR A 182 -1.03 -3.99 10.23
CA THR A 182 -1.26 -2.54 10.19
C THR A 182 -2.72 -2.16 10.09
N GLU A 183 -3.62 -3.12 9.88
CA GLU A 183 -5.08 -2.93 9.72
C GLU A 183 -5.47 -2.02 8.55
N THR A 184 -4.51 -1.69 7.70
CA THR A 184 -4.68 -0.80 6.54
C THR A 184 -4.68 -1.57 5.21
N ALA A 185 -5.32 -1.02 4.19
CA ALA A 185 -5.35 -1.61 2.86
C ALA A 185 -3.93 -1.73 2.26
N LEU A 186 -3.61 -2.90 1.71
CA LEU A 186 -2.40 -3.10 0.92
C LEU A 186 -2.51 -2.39 -0.43
N LEU A 187 -1.38 -1.87 -0.89
CA LEU A 187 -1.24 -1.18 -2.18
C LEU A 187 -0.17 -1.87 -3.03
N GLY A 188 -0.21 -1.66 -4.34
CA GLY A 188 0.81 -2.15 -5.27
C GLY A 188 0.77 -3.67 -5.49
N LEU A 189 1.90 -4.23 -5.93
CA LEU A 189 2.06 -5.66 -6.19
C LEU A 189 2.25 -6.41 -4.86
N GLN A 190 1.39 -7.39 -4.60
CA GLN A 190 1.36 -8.16 -3.35
C GLN A 190 1.30 -9.66 -3.65
N GLU A 191 2.00 -10.46 -2.85
CA GLU A 191 1.84 -11.92 -2.85
C GLU A 191 0.97 -12.32 -1.65
N ILE A 192 -0.17 -12.94 -1.92
CA ILE A 192 -1.14 -13.38 -0.90
C ILE A 192 -1.45 -14.85 -1.19
N ASP A 193 -1.17 -15.71 -0.21
CA ASP A 193 -1.39 -17.17 -0.30
C ASP A 193 -0.80 -17.82 -1.59
N GLY A 194 0.38 -17.35 -2.01
CA GLY A 194 1.10 -17.89 -3.17
C GLY A 194 0.56 -17.43 -4.54
N ALA A 195 -0.30 -16.41 -4.56
CA ALA A 195 -0.74 -15.75 -5.78
C ALA A 195 -0.39 -14.26 -5.76
N LEU A 196 -0.02 -13.72 -6.92
CA LEU A 196 0.24 -12.30 -7.08
C LEU A 196 -1.05 -11.54 -7.34
N TYR A 197 -1.18 -10.37 -6.75
CA TYR A 197 -2.28 -9.43 -6.90
C TYR A 197 -1.72 -8.02 -7.05
N TYR A 198 -2.45 -7.14 -7.73
CA TYR A 198 -2.09 -5.72 -7.77
C TYR A 198 -3.24 -4.87 -7.27
N PHE A 199 -2.97 -4.06 -6.26
CA PHE A 199 -3.89 -3.07 -5.72
C PHE A 199 -3.48 -1.69 -6.21
N GLY A 200 -4.44 -0.91 -6.72
CA GLY A 200 -4.21 0.47 -7.15
C GLY A 200 -3.84 1.38 -5.96
N GLU A 201 -3.47 2.62 -6.25
CA GLU A 201 -3.22 3.64 -5.22
C GLU A 201 -4.47 3.94 -4.37
N ASP A 202 -5.65 3.65 -4.90
CA ASP A 202 -6.94 3.74 -4.18
C ASP A 202 -7.30 2.46 -3.41
N GLY A 203 -6.35 1.52 -3.27
CA GLY A 203 -6.52 0.25 -2.56
C GLY A 203 -7.33 -0.81 -3.31
N LYS A 204 -7.89 -0.49 -4.48
CA LYS A 204 -8.75 -1.42 -5.21
C LYS A 204 -7.94 -2.49 -5.93
N LEU A 205 -8.37 -3.74 -5.77
CA LEU A 205 -7.85 -4.85 -6.52
C LEU A 205 -8.10 -4.66 -8.01
N VAL A 206 -7.05 -4.87 -8.80
CA VAL A 206 -7.15 -4.88 -10.25
C VAL A 206 -7.56 -6.26 -10.75
N CYS A 207 -8.73 -6.33 -11.40
CA CYS A 207 -9.26 -7.53 -12.05
C CYS A 207 -9.46 -7.36 -13.56
N SER A 208 -9.45 -8.48 -14.29
CA SER A 208 -9.82 -8.61 -15.70
C SER A 208 -9.13 -7.63 -16.65
N ARG A 209 -7.87 -7.29 -16.38
CA ARG A 209 -7.11 -6.35 -17.20
C ARG A 209 -5.61 -6.63 -17.13
N THR A 210 -4.87 -6.00 -18.03
CA THR A 210 -3.40 -6.05 -18.05
C THR A 210 -2.83 -4.84 -17.32
N VAL A 211 -1.80 -5.06 -16.51
CA VAL A 211 -1.04 -4.03 -15.80
C VAL A 211 0.43 -4.19 -16.16
N THR A 212 1.09 -3.11 -16.55
CA THR A 212 2.54 -3.11 -16.80
C THR A 212 3.25 -2.45 -15.63
N LEU A 213 4.04 -3.20 -14.88
CA LEU A 213 4.81 -2.72 -13.74
C LEU A 213 6.29 -2.88 -14.05
N ASP A 214 7.03 -1.76 -14.06
CA ASP A 214 8.47 -1.74 -14.38
C ASP A 214 8.86 -2.51 -15.67
N GLY A 215 8.00 -2.46 -16.69
CA GLY A 215 8.21 -3.14 -17.98
C GLY A 215 7.78 -4.61 -18.02
N VAL A 216 7.34 -5.18 -16.90
CA VAL A 216 6.75 -6.53 -16.82
C VAL A 216 5.25 -6.45 -17.01
N VAL A 217 4.73 -7.27 -17.91
CA VAL A 217 3.30 -7.33 -18.22
C VAL A 217 2.62 -8.40 -17.36
N TYR A 218 1.75 -7.96 -16.47
CA TYR A 218 0.90 -8.80 -15.65
C TYR A 218 -0.52 -8.82 -16.22
N ARG A 219 -1.11 -10.01 -16.36
CA ARG A 219 -2.52 -10.18 -16.71
C ARG A 219 -3.29 -10.63 -15.47
N ALA A 220 -4.18 -9.76 -14.99
CA ALA A 220 -5.13 -10.07 -13.94
C ALA A 220 -6.33 -10.84 -14.50
N ASP A 221 -6.64 -11.99 -13.92
CA ASP A 221 -7.88 -12.71 -14.22
C ASP A 221 -9.10 -12.07 -13.52
N ALA A 222 -10.27 -12.70 -13.62
CA ALA A 222 -11.51 -12.20 -13.02
C ALA A 222 -11.48 -12.15 -11.49
N SER A 223 -10.62 -12.95 -10.85
CA SER A 223 -10.37 -12.94 -9.40
C SER A 223 -9.22 -12.01 -9.00
N GLY A 224 -8.62 -11.30 -9.95
CA GLY A 224 -7.48 -10.41 -9.74
C GLY A 224 -6.14 -11.12 -9.59
N ARG A 225 -6.09 -12.45 -9.72
CA ARG A 225 -4.84 -13.20 -9.70
C ARG A 225 -4.03 -12.84 -10.94
N LEU A 226 -2.79 -12.43 -10.72
CA LEU A 226 -1.88 -12.06 -11.78
C LEU A 226 -1.15 -13.28 -12.32
N THR A 227 -1.06 -13.32 -13.64
CA THR A 227 -0.11 -14.15 -14.37
C THR A 227 0.87 -13.25 -15.10
N THR A 228 2.12 -13.69 -15.24
CA THR A 228 3.16 -12.93 -15.93
C THR A 228 3.44 -13.58 -17.28
N GLU A 229 3.39 -12.79 -18.36
CA GLU A 229 4.05 -13.19 -19.61
C GLU A 229 5.55 -12.91 -19.46
N LEU A 230 6.30 -13.95 -19.13
CA LEU A 230 7.73 -13.83 -18.87
C LEU A 230 8.51 -13.68 -20.18
N THR A 231 9.52 -12.81 -20.19
CA THR A 231 10.33 -12.48 -21.37
C THR A 231 11.46 -13.48 -21.54
N PRO A 232 11.47 -14.36 -22.57
CA PRO A 232 12.55 -15.32 -22.75
C PRO A 232 13.87 -14.62 -23.09
N ILE A 233 14.96 -15.08 -22.48
CA ILE A 233 16.32 -14.64 -22.83
C ILE A 233 16.79 -15.28 -24.15
N THR A 234 16.33 -16.50 -24.43
CA THR A 234 16.60 -17.20 -25.69
C THR A 234 15.76 -16.65 -26.83
N GLY A 235 16.28 -16.70 -28.05
CA GLY A 235 15.57 -16.34 -29.28
C GLY A 235 16.26 -15.26 -30.08
N THR A 236 15.51 -14.68 -31.03
CA THR A 236 16.00 -13.62 -31.90
C THR A 236 15.79 -12.26 -31.24
N ALA A 237 16.78 -11.38 -31.35
CA ALA A 237 16.66 -10.00 -30.92
C ALA A 237 15.46 -9.31 -31.62
N GLN A 238 14.71 -8.52 -30.86
CA GLN A 238 13.58 -7.75 -31.36
C GLN A 238 13.99 -6.33 -31.74
N ALA A 239 14.92 -5.73 -30.98
CA ALA A 239 15.44 -4.41 -31.30
C ALA A 239 16.49 -4.47 -32.43
N THR A 240 16.47 -3.45 -33.28
CA THR A 240 17.49 -3.25 -34.32
C THR A 240 18.70 -2.48 -33.79
N ALA A 241 19.86 -2.62 -34.45
CA ALA A 241 21.06 -1.83 -34.12
C ALA A 241 20.80 -0.31 -34.23
N ALA A 242 19.93 0.11 -35.14
CA ALA A 242 19.52 1.51 -35.30
C ALA A 242 18.76 2.02 -34.07
N GLN A 243 17.78 1.24 -33.58
CA GLN A 243 17.03 1.58 -32.36
C GLN A 243 17.93 1.62 -31.12
N MET A 244 18.82 0.64 -30.97
CA MET A 244 19.80 0.61 -29.87
C MET A 244 20.74 1.83 -29.91
N THR A 245 21.18 2.22 -31.11
CA THR A 245 22.00 3.41 -31.35
C THR A 245 21.23 4.70 -31.00
N ALA A 246 19.98 4.81 -31.46
CA ALA A 246 19.13 5.98 -31.22
C ALA A 246 18.83 6.17 -29.73
N TYR A 247 18.49 5.08 -29.03
CA TYR A 247 18.33 5.08 -27.58
C TYR A 247 19.58 5.60 -26.90
N LEU A 248 20.75 5.02 -27.21
CA LEU A 248 21.98 5.35 -26.52
C LEU A 248 22.42 6.80 -26.75
N ARG A 249 22.21 7.35 -27.95
CA ARG A 249 22.44 8.77 -28.22
C ARG A 249 21.50 9.68 -27.41
N THR A 250 20.26 9.24 -27.16
CA THR A 250 19.28 9.98 -26.36
C THR A 250 19.69 10.03 -24.89
N VAL A 251 20.06 8.87 -24.31
CA VAL A 251 20.36 8.77 -22.86
C VAL A 251 21.82 9.06 -22.50
N ASN A 252 22.73 8.99 -23.48
CA ASN A 252 24.13 9.37 -23.36
C ASN A 252 24.58 10.14 -24.61
N PRO A 253 24.30 11.45 -24.69
CA PRO A 253 24.68 12.29 -25.84
C PRO A 253 26.19 12.33 -26.12
N ASN A 254 27.02 12.04 -25.11
CA ASN A 254 28.48 12.05 -25.19
C ASN A 254 29.08 10.65 -25.36
N VAL A 255 28.27 9.66 -25.74
CA VAL A 255 28.73 8.27 -25.93
C VAL A 255 29.89 8.20 -26.92
N ALA A 256 30.94 7.46 -26.56
CA ALA A 256 32.10 7.26 -27.42
C ALA A 256 31.71 6.51 -28.70
N GLN A 257 32.31 6.88 -29.84
CA GLN A 257 32.03 6.23 -31.12
C GLN A 257 32.34 4.72 -31.08
N SER A 258 33.39 4.32 -30.36
CA SER A 258 33.74 2.91 -30.16
C SER A 258 32.63 2.08 -29.50
N VAL A 259 31.80 2.70 -28.64
CA VAL A 259 30.63 2.04 -28.03
C VAL A 259 29.51 1.84 -29.05
N LEU A 260 29.33 2.79 -29.96
CA LEU A 260 28.36 2.67 -31.04
C LEU A 260 28.79 1.61 -32.06
N ASP A 261 30.08 1.57 -32.38
CA ASP A 261 30.67 0.65 -33.35
C ASP A 261 30.54 -0.82 -32.92
N MET A 262 30.44 -1.08 -31.60
CA MET A 262 30.26 -2.45 -31.09
C MET A 262 28.79 -2.89 -30.96
N ILE A 263 27.79 -2.01 -31.16
CA ILE A 263 26.36 -2.39 -31.06
C ILE A 263 26.00 -3.59 -31.96
N PRO A 264 26.45 -3.66 -33.24
CA PRO A 264 26.20 -4.85 -34.08
C PRO A 264 26.80 -6.15 -33.54
N CYS A 265 27.82 -6.10 -32.66
CA CYS A 265 28.39 -7.28 -32.03
C CYS A 265 27.39 -7.96 -31.09
N TYR A 266 26.54 -7.20 -30.37
CA TYR A 266 25.50 -7.78 -29.51
C TYR A 266 24.54 -8.65 -30.31
N LEU A 267 24.08 -8.16 -31.46
CA LEU A 267 23.13 -8.87 -32.32
C LEU A 267 23.75 -10.12 -32.94
N SER A 268 24.99 -10.00 -33.45
CA SER A 268 25.69 -11.13 -34.10
C SER A 268 26.12 -12.21 -33.12
N GLU A 269 26.71 -11.85 -31.97
CA GLU A 269 27.08 -12.81 -30.93
C GLU A 269 25.84 -13.46 -30.30
N GLY A 270 24.77 -12.69 -30.08
CA GLY A 270 23.49 -13.22 -29.62
C GLY A 270 22.89 -14.24 -30.58
N ALA A 271 22.80 -13.89 -31.87
CA ALA A 271 22.30 -14.79 -32.90
C ALA A 271 23.11 -16.09 -33.00
N ALA A 272 24.44 -16.02 -32.86
CA ALA A 272 25.31 -17.19 -32.89
C ALA A 272 25.03 -18.18 -31.75
N GLU A 273 24.58 -17.70 -30.58
CA GLU A 273 24.30 -18.54 -29.42
C GLU A 273 22.80 -18.86 -29.23
N GLY A 274 21.92 -18.25 -30.03
CA GLY A 274 20.46 -18.35 -29.87
C GLY A 274 19.92 -17.51 -28.70
N ILE A 275 20.60 -16.41 -28.38
CA ILE A 275 20.29 -15.49 -27.28
C ILE A 275 19.94 -14.12 -27.84
N ARG A 276 18.98 -13.48 -27.19
CA ARG A 276 18.56 -12.11 -27.50
C ARG A 276 19.67 -11.10 -27.19
N GLY A 277 20.39 -10.68 -28.23
CA GLY A 277 21.46 -9.69 -28.13
C GLY A 277 20.98 -8.30 -27.69
N ASP A 278 19.72 -7.95 -27.97
CA ASP A 278 19.07 -6.72 -27.49
C ASP A 278 18.89 -6.71 -25.96
N ILE A 279 18.58 -7.86 -25.35
CA ILE A 279 18.56 -8.02 -23.89
C ILE A 279 19.96 -7.83 -23.30
N ALA A 280 20.98 -8.44 -23.89
CA ALA A 280 22.36 -8.28 -23.43
C ALA A 280 22.82 -6.81 -23.50
N PHE A 281 22.46 -6.10 -24.56
CA PHE A 281 22.75 -4.67 -24.65
C PHE A 281 22.00 -3.85 -23.61
N ALA A 282 20.70 -4.10 -23.40
CA ALA A 282 19.92 -3.43 -22.36
C ALA A 282 20.51 -3.67 -20.95
N GLN A 283 20.96 -4.90 -20.68
CA GLN A 283 21.71 -5.25 -19.48
C GLN A 283 23.01 -4.44 -19.39
N SER A 284 23.77 -4.33 -20.47
CA SER A 284 25.01 -3.54 -20.47
C SER A 284 24.77 -2.05 -20.22
N CYS A 285 23.70 -1.48 -20.77
CA CYS A 285 23.26 -0.14 -20.45
C CYS A 285 22.95 0.01 -18.95
N LEU A 286 22.30 -0.97 -18.34
CA LEU A 286 22.04 -0.94 -16.90
C LEU A 286 23.35 -0.95 -16.08
N GLU A 287 24.23 -1.91 -16.36
CA GLU A 287 25.46 -2.17 -15.59
C GLU A 287 26.51 -1.05 -15.69
N THR A 288 26.53 -0.36 -16.84
CA THR A 288 27.52 0.68 -17.12
C THR A 288 26.96 2.10 -16.95
N GLY A 289 25.68 2.24 -16.57
CA GLY A 289 25.00 3.53 -16.55
C GLY A 289 24.98 4.17 -17.94
N ASN A 290 24.47 3.45 -18.93
CA ASN A 290 24.43 3.81 -20.36
C ASN A 290 25.82 4.12 -20.94
N PHE A 291 26.81 3.30 -20.60
CA PHE A 291 28.21 3.47 -21.02
C PHE A 291 28.85 4.79 -20.57
N THR A 292 28.36 5.40 -19.48
CA THR A 292 29.05 6.51 -18.82
C THR A 292 30.10 6.01 -17.82
N PHE A 293 29.94 4.77 -17.33
CA PHE A 293 30.77 4.11 -16.32
C PHE A 293 30.88 4.89 -15.00
N ARG A 294 30.04 5.91 -14.78
CA ARG A 294 30.08 6.73 -13.58
C ARG A 294 29.64 5.89 -12.38
N GLY A 295 30.58 5.60 -11.47
CA GLY A 295 30.33 4.75 -10.31
C GLY A 295 30.27 3.25 -10.64
N SER A 296 30.64 2.84 -11.85
CA SER A 296 30.73 1.43 -12.22
C SER A 296 32.04 0.80 -11.71
N ALA A 297 32.00 -0.49 -11.36
CA ALA A 297 33.18 -1.26 -10.93
C ALA A 297 34.07 -1.71 -12.10
N VAL A 298 33.65 -1.41 -13.32
CA VAL A 298 34.32 -1.74 -14.59
C VAL A 298 34.52 -0.47 -15.42
N THR A 299 35.53 -0.46 -16.28
CA THR A 299 35.80 0.63 -17.23
C THR A 299 35.57 0.20 -18.68
N LEU A 300 35.52 1.17 -19.59
CA LEU A 300 35.37 0.92 -21.02
C LEU A 300 36.51 0.04 -21.57
N GLU A 301 37.74 0.27 -21.13
CA GLU A 301 38.94 -0.45 -21.59
C GLU A 301 38.94 -1.93 -21.18
N GLN A 302 38.19 -2.30 -20.13
CA GLN A 302 38.08 -3.69 -19.71
C GLN A 302 37.22 -4.52 -20.66
N ASN A 303 36.45 -3.90 -21.57
CA ASN A 303 35.42 -4.59 -22.36
C ASN A 303 34.42 -5.38 -21.48
N ASN A 304 34.30 -4.92 -20.22
CA ASN A 304 33.53 -5.36 -19.08
C ASN A 304 32.05 -4.98 -19.04
N PHE A 305 31.25 -5.11 -20.08
CA PHE A 305 29.99 -4.36 -20.12
C PHE A 305 28.85 -4.87 -19.24
N CYS A 306 28.99 -6.04 -18.62
CA CYS A 306 27.95 -6.65 -17.77
C CYS A 306 28.36 -6.79 -16.29
N GLY A 307 29.42 -6.12 -15.86
CA GLY A 307 29.91 -6.19 -14.47
C GLY A 307 30.45 -7.58 -14.09
N MET A 308 30.85 -8.40 -15.06
CA MET A 308 31.29 -9.76 -14.84
C MET A 308 32.48 -9.82 -13.87
N GLY A 309 32.37 -10.69 -12.87
CA GLY A 309 33.44 -10.89 -11.89
C GLY A 309 33.45 -9.88 -10.74
N VAL A 310 32.55 -8.90 -10.73
CA VAL A 310 32.37 -7.99 -9.60
C VAL A 310 31.57 -8.72 -8.51
N THR A 311 32.25 -9.17 -7.45
CA THR A 311 31.63 -9.95 -6.36
C THR A 311 31.33 -9.12 -5.11
N SER A 312 31.94 -7.96 -4.98
CA SER A 312 31.72 -7.02 -3.87
C SER A 312 32.27 -5.62 -4.21
N ASN A 313 31.86 -4.60 -3.45
CA ASN A 313 32.35 -3.24 -3.60
C ASN A 313 33.88 -3.18 -3.50
N GLY A 314 34.53 -2.60 -4.50
CA GLY A 314 35.99 -2.48 -4.58
C GLY A 314 36.70 -3.61 -5.34
N ILE A 315 35.99 -4.69 -5.72
CA ILE A 315 36.55 -5.73 -6.59
C ILE A 315 36.40 -5.31 -8.05
N LYS A 316 37.53 -5.23 -8.77
CA LYS A 316 37.54 -4.97 -10.21
C LYS A 316 37.03 -6.20 -10.96
N GLY A 317 36.12 -5.98 -11.91
CA GLY A 317 35.60 -7.03 -12.78
C GLY A 317 36.65 -7.60 -13.74
N ASN A 318 36.29 -8.67 -14.44
CA ASN A 318 37.11 -9.29 -15.49
C ASN A 318 37.40 -8.30 -16.63
N SER A 319 38.44 -8.58 -17.42
CA SER A 319 38.79 -7.82 -18.62
C SER A 319 38.91 -8.74 -19.83
N PHE A 320 38.51 -8.24 -21.00
CA PHE A 320 38.57 -8.97 -22.27
C PHE A 320 39.39 -8.20 -23.30
N ALA A 321 40.10 -8.94 -24.16
CA ALA A 321 41.03 -8.35 -25.11
C ALA A 321 40.34 -7.45 -26.16
N THR A 322 39.08 -7.73 -26.50
CA THR A 322 38.29 -6.95 -27.46
C THR A 322 36.85 -6.77 -26.97
N PRO A 323 36.14 -5.72 -27.43
CA PRO A 323 34.72 -5.55 -27.16
C PRO A 323 33.89 -6.79 -27.53
N GLN A 324 34.19 -7.39 -28.70
CA GLN A 324 33.52 -8.60 -29.16
C GLN A 324 33.67 -9.77 -28.17
N LEU A 325 34.86 -9.98 -27.61
CA LEU A 325 35.08 -11.06 -26.64
C LEU A 325 34.33 -10.82 -25.31
N GLY A 326 34.27 -9.56 -24.86
CA GLY A 326 33.49 -9.21 -23.67
C GLY A 326 31.99 -9.41 -23.87
N ILE A 327 31.47 -8.98 -25.03
CA ILE A 327 30.06 -9.20 -25.42
C ILE A 327 29.78 -10.70 -25.55
N ARG A 328 30.67 -11.48 -26.18
CA ARG A 328 30.54 -12.94 -26.27
C ARG A 328 30.48 -13.58 -24.89
N ALA A 329 31.36 -13.18 -23.97
CA ALA A 329 31.35 -13.72 -22.62
C ALA A 329 30.00 -13.48 -21.93
N GLN A 330 29.46 -12.26 -22.04
CA GLN A 330 28.13 -11.92 -21.51
C GLN A 330 27.03 -12.79 -22.13
N ILE A 331 27.00 -12.93 -23.45
CA ILE A 331 26.02 -13.75 -24.17
C ILE A 331 26.10 -15.21 -23.74
N GLN A 332 27.30 -15.77 -23.60
CA GLN A 332 27.50 -17.13 -23.12
C GLN A 332 26.97 -17.31 -21.70
N HIS A 333 27.20 -16.34 -20.81
CA HIS A 333 26.63 -16.39 -19.47
C HIS A 333 25.11 -16.28 -19.45
N LEU A 334 24.52 -15.38 -20.23
CA LEU A 334 23.07 -15.33 -20.40
C LEU A 334 22.51 -16.67 -20.92
N LYS A 335 23.21 -17.34 -21.84
CA LYS A 335 22.87 -18.70 -22.27
C LYS A 335 22.97 -19.72 -21.16
N ALA A 336 23.99 -19.63 -20.30
CA ALA A 336 24.11 -20.51 -19.15
C ALA A 336 22.91 -20.34 -18.22
N TYR A 337 22.51 -19.11 -17.88
CA TYR A 337 21.32 -18.85 -17.08
C TYR A 337 20.05 -19.37 -17.76
N ALA A 338 19.89 -19.12 -19.05
CA ALA A 338 18.64 -19.39 -19.75
C ALA A 338 18.44 -20.84 -20.22
N SER A 339 19.52 -21.62 -20.37
CA SER A 339 19.46 -22.90 -21.08
C SER A 339 20.55 -23.90 -20.70
N THR A 340 20.26 -25.19 -20.89
CA THR A 340 21.22 -26.30 -20.81
C THR A 340 21.85 -26.67 -22.17
N ALA A 341 21.46 -26.02 -23.28
CA ALA A 341 22.01 -26.27 -24.61
C ALA A 341 23.49 -25.87 -24.73
N ALA A 342 24.32 -26.68 -25.39
CA ALA A 342 25.75 -26.40 -25.53
C ALA A 342 26.03 -25.02 -26.19
N LEU A 343 27.18 -24.43 -25.84
CA LEU A 343 27.69 -23.25 -26.54
C LEU A 343 28.00 -23.61 -28.00
N GLN A 344 27.70 -22.69 -28.92
CA GLN A 344 28.01 -22.86 -30.34
C GLN A 344 29.42 -22.36 -30.67
N GLN A 345 29.92 -21.41 -29.88
CA GLN A 345 31.27 -20.87 -29.98
C GLN A 345 32.15 -21.34 -28.82
N ALA A 346 33.46 -21.21 -28.98
CA ALA A 346 34.41 -21.49 -27.90
C ALA A 346 34.08 -20.62 -26.67
N CYS A 347 34.09 -21.25 -25.49
CA CYS A 347 33.89 -20.53 -24.23
C CYS A 347 35.05 -19.55 -24.01
N VAL A 348 34.74 -18.28 -23.71
CA VAL A 348 35.76 -17.22 -23.56
C VAL A 348 35.93 -16.73 -22.12
N ASP A 349 35.14 -17.24 -21.19
CA ASP A 349 35.22 -16.89 -19.77
C ASP A 349 35.05 -18.14 -18.89
N ASP A 350 36.08 -18.40 -18.07
CA ASP A 350 36.14 -19.61 -17.24
C ASP A 350 35.03 -19.68 -16.19
N ARG A 351 34.42 -18.55 -15.81
CA ARG A 351 33.35 -18.53 -14.81
C ARG A 351 32.06 -19.14 -15.34
N PHE A 352 31.95 -19.37 -16.66
CA PHE A 352 30.81 -20.05 -17.27
C PHE A 352 30.46 -21.36 -16.54
N ARG A 353 31.50 -22.06 -16.04
CA ARG A 353 31.35 -23.31 -15.27
C ARG A 353 30.63 -23.16 -13.92
N TYR A 354 30.55 -21.94 -13.37
CA TYR A 354 29.96 -21.69 -12.05
C TYR A 354 28.45 -21.42 -12.11
N VAL A 355 27.90 -21.11 -13.29
CA VAL A 355 26.47 -20.88 -13.46
C VAL A 355 25.74 -22.22 -13.44
N GLN A 356 24.76 -22.39 -12.54
CA GLN A 356 23.85 -23.52 -12.67
C GLN A 356 22.99 -23.30 -13.91
N ARG A 357 23.14 -24.19 -14.88
CA ARG A 357 22.59 -23.98 -16.21
C ARG A 357 21.06 -24.12 -16.23
N GLY A 358 20.37 -23.23 -16.93
CA GLY A 358 18.91 -23.21 -17.07
C GLY A 358 18.16 -22.71 -15.82
N CYS A 359 18.83 -22.07 -14.86
CA CYS A 359 18.17 -21.60 -13.63
C CYS A 359 17.36 -20.31 -13.79
N ALA A 360 17.52 -19.56 -14.89
CA ALA A 360 16.80 -18.32 -15.16
C ALA A 360 16.50 -18.20 -16.68
N PRO A 361 15.51 -18.93 -17.22
CA PRO A 361 15.08 -18.84 -18.63
C PRO A 361 14.53 -17.47 -19.07
N TYR A 362 14.07 -16.65 -18.12
CA TYR A 362 13.40 -15.38 -18.39
C TYR A 362 14.16 -14.19 -17.80
N VAL A 363 14.05 -13.01 -18.41
CA VAL A 363 14.77 -11.79 -17.99
C VAL A 363 14.40 -11.41 -16.56
N GLU A 364 13.13 -11.54 -16.22
CA GLU A 364 12.55 -11.28 -14.90
C GLU A 364 13.26 -12.11 -13.82
N TRP A 365 13.70 -13.32 -14.17
CA TRP A 365 14.35 -14.27 -13.27
C TRP A 365 15.87 -14.12 -13.19
N LEU A 366 16.45 -13.10 -13.86
CA LEU A 366 17.84 -12.73 -13.66
C LEU A 366 18.07 -12.06 -12.29
N GLY A 367 17.02 -11.51 -11.66
CA GLY A 367 17.07 -11.10 -10.25
C GLY A 367 16.82 -12.31 -9.34
N ILE A 368 17.72 -12.54 -8.38
CA ILE A 368 17.60 -13.64 -7.42
C ILE A 368 16.29 -13.55 -6.61
N PRO A 369 15.87 -12.37 -6.10
CA PRO A 369 14.62 -12.28 -5.34
C PRO A 369 13.37 -12.60 -6.16
N GLU A 370 13.38 -12.31 -7.46
CA GLU A 370 12.24 -12.54 -8.36
C GLU A 370 12.23 -13.93 -9.01
N ASN A 371 13.30 -14.71 -8.83
CA ASN A 371 13.39 -16.04 -9.41
C ASN A 371 12.81 -17.09 -8.45
N PRO A 372 11.81 -17.89 -8.86
CA PRO A 372 11.21 -18.94 -8.02
C PRO A 372 12.20 -20.05 -7.59
N HIS A 373 13.36 -20.14 -8.25
CA HIS A 373 14.43 -21.07 -7.91
C HIS A 373 15.50 -20.47 -6.99
N GLY A 374 15.37 -19.19 -6.60
CA GLY A 374 16.31 -18.48 -5.73
C GLY A 374 17.72 -18.34 -6.32
N ARG A 375 17.83 -18.27 -7.65
CA ARG A 375 19.10 -18.14 -8.39
C ARG A 375 18.96 -17.09 -9.47
N GLY A 376 20.06 -16.54 -9.97
CA GLY A 376 19.99 -15.44 -10.93
C GLY A 376 21.34 -14.77 -11.13
N TRP A 377 21.36 -13.78 -12.01
CA TRP A 377 22.54 -12.96 -12.30
C TRP A 377 22.87 -12.00 -11.15
N ALA A 378 21.86 -11.35 -10.58
CA ALA A 378 22.03 -10.27 -9.61
C ALA A 378 21.27 -10.54 -8.31
N GLY A 379 21.89 -10.22 -7.17
CA GLY A 379 21.27 -10.36 -5.84
C GLY A 379 20.28 -9.25 -5.47
N GLY A 380 20.29 -8.12 -6.19
CA GLY A 380 19.38 -7.00 -5.93
C GLY A 380 18.01 -7.19 -6.55
N ALA A 381 16.98 -6.74 -5.84
CA ALA A 381 15.59 -6.79 -6.32
C ALA A 381 15.36 -5.90 -7.56
N GLY A 382 14.37 -6.29 -8.36
CA GLY A 382 13.91 -5.61 -9.57
C GLY A 382 14.92 -5.61 -10.71
N TYR A 383 15.91 -6.51 -10.70
CA TYR A 383 16.98 -6.50 -11.69
C TYR A 383 16.47 -6.73 -13.12
N GLY A 384 15.68 -7.78 -13.33
CA GLY A 384 15.08 -8.08 -14.62
C GLY A 384 14.18 -6.95 -15.13
N ALA A 385 13.37 -6.37 -14.25
CA ALA A 385 12.48 -5.26 -14.56
C ALA A 385 13.26 -4.01 -15.06
N LYS A 386 14.39 -3.69 -14.42
CA LYS A 386 15.27 -2.59 -14.87
C LYS A 386 15.81 -2.82 -16.29
N ILE A 387 16.18 -4.06 -16.63
CA ILE A 387 16.60 -4.43 -18.00
C ILE A 387 15.44 -4.25 -18.97
N LEU A 388 14.26 -4.76 -18.63
CA LEU A 388 13.07 -4.68 -19.49
C LEU A 388 12.65 -3.23 -19.74
N ARG A 389 12.71 -2.35 -18.73
CA ARG A 389 12.45 -0.91 -18.91
C ARG A 389 13.37 -0.27 -19.96
N ILE A 390 14.66 -0.61 -19.94
CA ILE A 390 15.62 -0.13 -20.96
C ILE A 390 15.27 -0.72 -22.33
N LEU A 391 14.98 -2.02 -22.39
CA LEU A 391 14.60 -2.69 -23.64
C LEU A 391 13.32 -2.11 -24.24
N THR A 392 12.29 -1.85 -23.45
CA THR A 392 11.04 -1.20 -23.89
C THR A 392 11.33 0.18 -24.46
N ALA A 393 12.17 0.98 -23.80
CA ALA A 393 12.58 2.29 -24.31
C ALA A 393 13.32 2.17 -25.65
N ILE A 394 14.20 1.16 -25.82
CA ILE A 394 14.88 0.89 -27.09
C ILE A 394 13.87 0.54 -28.19
N LEU A 395 12.91 -0.34 -27.91
CA LEU A 395 11.92 -0.80 -28.89
C LEU A 395 10.97 0.33 -29.36
N GLN A 396 10.87 1.41 -28.60
CA GLN A 396 10.07 2.60 -28.91
C GLN A 396 10.84 3.68 -29.70
N MET A 397 12.13 3.49 -29.97
CA MET A 397 12.96 4.43 -30.75
C MET A 397 12.63 4.48 -32.23
#